data_AF-A0A4Q3CB50-F1
#
_entry.id   AF-A0A4Q3CB50-F1
#
_cell.length_a   1.000
_cell.length_b   1.000
_cell.length_c   1.000
_cell.angle_alpha   90.00
_cell.angle_beta   90.00
_cell.angle_gamma   90.00
#
_symmetry.space_group_name_H-M   'P 1'
#
loop_
_entity.id
_entity.type
_entity.pdbx_description
1 polymer ?
#
loop_
_entity_poly.entity_id
_entity_poly.type
_entity_poly.pdbx_seq_one_letter_code
_entity_poly.pdbx_strand_id
1 'polypeptide(L)'
;MGFPILSLLIALPLVAALICLFVSASAARWTALGATMITLLLGILLWTSYEIGGPQWQFVEHHELFGRFAWALGIDGIALLLIVLSVFLMPICIAASWEAIEKRVPEYMAAFLLMEALMIGVFAAQDLFLFYIFFEAGLIPMYLIIGIWGGANRIYASYKFFLYTLLGSVLMLIAMLWMANEAGSTSIPTLMAYDFPADAQTWLFLAFFASFAVKMPMWPVHTWLPDAHVQAPTAGSVILAGVLLKMGGYGFVRFSLPMFPIASAEWMWLIMGLSMIAVIATSLIALVQEDMKKLIAYSSVAHMA
;
A
#
# COMPACT_ATOMS: atom_id res chain seq x y z
N MET A 1 -2.95 15.29 -20.93
CA MET A 1 -4.34 14.90 -21.28
C MET A 1 -5.29 15.53 -20.28
N GLY A 2 -6.40 16.13 -20.71
CA GLY A 2 -7.45 16.62 -19.79
C GLY A 2 -8.38 15.52 -19.27
N PHE A 3 -7.97 14.26 -19.38
CA PHE A 3 -8.75 13.09 -19.01
C PHE A 3 -8.31 12.62 -17.61
N PRO A 4 -9.22 12.48 -16.63
CA PRO A 4 -8.88 12.12 -15.26
C PRO A 4 -8.59 10.62 -15.12
N ILE A 5 -7.44 10.19 -15.66
CA ILE A 5 -7.04 8.78 -15.74
C ILE A 5 -6.81 8.16 -14.35
N LEU A 6 -6.27 8.91 -13.39
CA LEU A 6 -5.99 8.40 -12.04
C LEU A 6 -7.30 8.22 -11.27
N SER A 7 -8.20 9.20 -11.33
CA SER A 7 -9.54 9.04 -10.75
C SER A 7 -10.30 7.88 -11.40
N LEU A 8 -10.15 7.65 -12.71
CA LEU A 8 -10.77 6.52 -13.39
C LEU A 8 -10.18 5.17 -12.94
N LEU A 9 -8.84 5.09 -12.80
CA LEU A 9 -8.15 3.89 -12.31
C LEU A 9 -8.59 3.51 -10.89
N ILE A 10 -9.00 4.48 -10.07
CA ILE A 10 -9.56 4.23 -8.74
C ILE A 10 -11.06 3.92 -8.81
N ALA A 11 -11.84 4.69 -9.56
CA ALA A 11 -13.29 4.57 -9.59
C ALA A 11 -13.78 3.29 -10.28
N LEU A 12 -13.11 2.85 -11.34
CA LEU A 12 -13.51 1.67 -12.11
C LEU A 12 -13.55 0.38 -11.25
N PRO A 13 -12.49 0.01 -10.50
CA PRO A 13 -12.55 -1.14 -9.62
C PRO A 13 -13.54 -0.94 -8.46
N LEU A 14 -13.75 0.28 -7.95
CA LEU A 14 -14.78 0.53 -6.92
C LEU A 14 -16.20 0.26 -7.42
N VAL A 15 -16.54 0.75 -8.62
CA VAL A 15 -17.85 0.51 -9.23
C VAL A 15 -18.04 -0.98 -9.50
N ALA A 16 -17.01 -1.65 -10.03
CA ALA A 16 -17.05 -3.10 -10.24
C ALA A 16 -17.20 -3.88 -8.91
N ALA A 17 -16.55 -3.42 -7.84
CA ALA A 17 -16.68 -4.01 -6.50
C ALA A 17 -18.13 -3.94 -6.01
N LEU A 18 -18.78 -2.79 -6.17
CA LEU A 18 -20.19 -2.62 -5.82
C LEU A 18 -21.09 -3.53 -6.65
N ILE A 19 -20.86 -3.62 -7.96
CA ILE A 19 -21.63 -4.51 -8.84
C ILE A 19 -21.47 -5.97 -8.40
N CYS A 20 -20.25 -6.40 -8.06
CA CYS A 20 -19.97 -7.75 -7.60
C CYS A 20 -20.89 -8.17 -6.44
N LEU A 21 -21.20 -7.27 -5.49
CA LEU A 21 -22.03 -7.57 -4.32
C LEU A 21 -23.49 -7.94 -4.64
N PHE A 22 -23.99 -7.61 -5.83
CA PHE A 22 -25.40 -7.82 -6.21
C PHE A 22 -25.59 -8.86 -7.31
N VAL A 23 -24.52 -9.50 -7.78
CA VAL A 23 -24.57 -10.46 -8.88
C VAL A 23 -24.22 -11.88 -8.42
N SER A 24 -24.50 -12.87 -9.28
CA SER A 24 -24.17 -14.26 -8.99
C SER A 24 -22.66 -14.49 -8.91
N ALA A 25 -22.22 -15.58 -8.27
CA ALA A 25 -20.80 -15.91 -8.15
C ALA A 25 -20.07 -16.03 -9.50
N SER A 26 -20.75 -16.47 -10.56
CA SER A 26 -20.16 -16.52 -11.92
C SER A 26 -20.03 -15.11 -12.51
N ALA A 27 -21.09 -14.30 -12.40
CA ALA A 27 -21.08 -12.92 -12.88
C ALA A 27 -20.05 -12.05 -12.13
N ALA A 28 -19.89 -12.23 -10.81
CA ALA A 28 -18.91 -11.50 -10.01
C ALA A 28 -17.47 -11.78 -10.47
N ARG A 29 -17.15 -13.06 -10.76
CA ARG A 29 -15.83 -13.44 -11.28
C ARG A 29 -15.52 -12.78 -12.61
N TRP A 30 -16.46 -12.83 -13.56
CA TRP A 30 -16.29 -12.18 -14.86
C TRP A 30 -16.27 -10.65 -14.77
N THR A 31 -17.08 -10.07 -13.88
CA THR A 31 -17.08 -8.62 -13.62
C THR A 31 -15.74 -8.16 -13.08
N ALA A 32 -15.19 -8.88 -12.08
CA ALA A 32 -13.88 -8.56 -11.53
C ALA A 32 -12.76 -8.76 -12.55
N LEU A 33 -12.76 -9.85 -13.30
CA LEU A 33 -11.76 -10.07 -14.35
C LEU A 33 -11.83 -8.98 -15.43
N GLY A 34 -13.03 -8.65 -15.90
CA GLY A 34 -13.22 -7.57 -16.87
C GLY A 34 -12.74 -6.21 -16.34
N ALA A 35 -13.08 -5.87 -15.10
CA ALA A 35 -12.63 -4.63 -14.48
C ALA A 35 -11.10 -4.55 -14.36
N THR A 36 -10.46 -5.61 -13.86
CA THR A 36 -8.99 -5.67 -13.73
C THR A 36 -8.26 -5.67 -15.07
N MET A 37 -8.86 -6.23 -16.12
CA MET A 37 -8.30 -6.14 -17.46
C MET A 37 -8.39 -4.72 -18.02
N ILE A 38 -9.48 -3.99 -17.73
CA ILE A 38 -9.61 -2.60 -18.13
C ILE A 38 -8.64 -1.71 -17.33
N THR A 39 -8.49 -1.91 -16.02
CA THR A 39 -7.48 -1.18 -15.22
C THR A 39 -6.06 -1.47 -15.70
N LEU A 40 -5.76 -2.70 -16.10
CA LEU A 40 -4.46 -3.04 -16.72
C LEU A 40 -4.24 -2.28 -18.03
N LEU A 41 -5.24 -2.21 -18.92
CA LEU A 41 -5.14 -1.43 -20.15
C LEU A 41 -4.93 0.06 -19.88
N LEU A 42 -5.64 0.62 -18.87
CA LEU A 42 -5.43 1.99 -18.43
C LEU A 42 -4.04 2.20 -17.83
N GLY A 43 -3.48 1.22 -17.11
CA GLY A 43 -2.12 1.26 -16.60
C GLY A 43 -1.05 1.21 -17.71
N ILE A 44 -1.29 0.44 -18.78
CA ILE A 44 -0.41 0.44 -19.97
C ILE A 44 -0.49 1.78 -20.68
N LEU A 45 -1.69 2.37 -20.81
CA LEU A 45 -1.85 3.71 -21.37
C LEU A 45 -1.10 4.76 -20.52
N LEU A 46 -1.22 4.67 -19.19
CA LEU A 46 -0.52 5.54 -18.25
C LEU A 46 1.00 5.42 -18.42
N TRP A 47 1.54 4.20 -18.52
CA TRP A 47 2.96 3.93 -18.75
C TRP A 47 3.47 4.52 -20.06
N THR A 48 2.77 4.25 -21.16
CA THR A 48 3.18 4.70 -22.50
C THR A 48 3.02 6.20 -22.69
N SER A 49 2.14 6.84 -21.91
CA SER A 49 1.92 8.29 -21.94
C SER A 49 2.83 9.07 -20.98
N TYR A 50 3.62 8.39 -20.14
CA TYR A 50 4.49 9.05 -19.17
C TYR A 50 5.75 9.59 -19.84
N GLU A 51 6.06 10.87 -19.60
CA GLU A 51 7.22 11.54 -20.19
C GLU A 51 8.45 11.43 -19.29
N ILE A 52 9.43 10.61 -19.68
CA ILE A 52 10.71 10.49 -18.96
C ILE A 52 11.50 11.79 -19.14
N GLY A 53 11.94 12.40 -18.03
CA GLY A 53 12.62 13.70 -18.04
C GLY A 53 11.68 14.90 -18.15
N GLY A 54 10.36 14.68 -18.16
CA GLY A 54 9.35 15.73 -18.05
C GLY A 54 9.20 16.26 -16.61
N PRO A 55 8.08 16.95 -16.30
CA PRO A 55 7.77 17.40 -14.95
C PRO A 55 7.79 16.23 -13.95
N GLN A 56 8.21 16.50 -12.71
CA GLN A 56 8.23 15.49 -11.64
C GLN A 56 6.84 14.89 -11.41
N TRP A 57 5.81 15.73 -11.41
CA TRP A 57 4.42 15.32 -11.20
C TRP A 57 3.65 15.38 -12.53
N GLN A 58 3.15 14.24 -12.97
CA GLN A 58 2.37 14.10 -14.20
C GLN A 58 0.99 13.54 -13.88
N PHE A 59 0.06 13.69 -14.84
CA PHE A 59 -1.34 13.30 -14.68
C PHE A 59 -1.99 13.91 -13.42
N VAL A 60 -1.68 15.19 -13.14
CA VAL A 60 -2.16 15.88 -11.96
C VAL A 60 -3.65 16.16 -12.09
N GLU A 61 -4.42 15.70 -11.11
CA GLU A 61 -5.86 15.92 -10.97
C GLU A 61 -6.10 16.58 -9.62
N HIS A 62 -6.75 17.73 -9.61
CA HIS A 62 -6.97 18.48 -8.38
C HIS A 62 -8.41 18.96 -8.30
N HIS A 63 -9.08 18.61 -7.20
CA HIS A 63 -10.40 19.10 -6.86
C HIS A 63 -10.45 19.43 -5.36
N GLU A 64 -10.75 20.68 -5.03
CA GLU A 64 -10.93 21.13 -3.65
C GLU A 64 -12.14 20.44 -3.02
N LEU A 65 -12.01 19.91 -1.81
CA LEU A 65 -13.13 19.28 -1.10
C LEU A 65 -13.58 20.16 0.07
N PHE A 66 -12.79 20.22 1.15
CA PHE A 66 -13.12 21.05 2.30
C PHE A 66 -11.86 21.49 3.06
N GLY A 67 -11.82 22.77 3.44
CA GLY A 67 -10.68 23.33 4.16
C GLY A 67 -9.39 23.13 3.37
N ARG A 68 -8.40 22.48 4.01
CA ARG A 68 -7.11 22.14 3.36
C ARG A 68 -7.16 20.81 2.61
N PHE A 69 -8.16 19.96 2.87
CA PHE A 69 -8.25 18.63 2.27
C PHE A 69 -8.76 18.71 0.83
N ALA A 70 -8.00 18.13 -0.10
CA ALA A 70 -8.35 18.09 -1.51
C ALA A 70 -8.27 16.65 -2.07
N TRP A 71 -9.09 16.40 -3.09
CA TRP A 71 -8.86 15.28 -4.00
C TRP A 71 -7.72 15.68 -4.95
N ALA A 72 -6.49 15.49 -4.48
CA ALA A 72 -5.27 15.77 -5.23
C ALA A 72 -4.58 14.46 -5.59
N LEU A 73 -4.52 14.17 -6.89
CA LEU A 73 -3.81 13.02 -7.43
C LEU A 73 -2.72 13.49 -8.40
N GLY A 74 -1.69 12.68 -8.55
CA GLY A 74 -0.64 12.87 -9.54
C GLY A 74 0.54 11.97 -9.25
N ILE A 75 1.26 11.57 -10.28
CA ILE A 75 2.27 10.51 -10.19
C ILE A 75 3.63 10.99 -10.66
N ASP A 76 4.68 10.42 -10.09
CA ASP A 76 6.04 10.44 -10.63
C ASP A 76 6.46 9.02 -11.07
N GLY A 77 7.73 8.85 -11.44
CA GLY A 77 8.24 7.56 -11.93
C GLY A 77 8.14 6.42 -10.92
N ILE A 78 8.29 6.70 -9.62
CA ILE A 78 8.18 5.67 -8.57
C ILE A 78 6.72 5.24 -8.41
N ALA A 79 5.80 6.21 -8.32
CA ALA A 79 4.37 5.93 -8.23
C ALA A 79 3.87 5.16 -9.47
N LEU A 80 4.33 5.54 -10.67
CA LEU A 80 3.99 4.85 -11.91
C LEU A 80 4.35 3.36 -11.85
N LEU A 81 5.58 3.02 -11.46
CA LEU A 81 6.05 1.64 -11.37
C LEU A 81 5.17 0.81 -10.42
N LEU A 82 4.81 1.38 -9.27
CA LEU A 82 4.01 0.68 -8.25
C LEU A 82 2.54 0.55 -8.65
N ILE A 83 1.97 1.55 -9.33
CA ILE A 83 0.61 1.47 -9.89
C ILE A 83 0.55 0.40 -11.00
N VAL A 84 1.51 0.40 -11.93
CA VAL A 84 1.57 -0.57 -13.02
C VAL A 84 1.77 -1.99 -12.49
N LEU A 85 2.63 -2.17 -11.49
CA LEU A 85 2.76 -3.45 -10.78
C LEU A 85 1.43 -3.91 -10.17
N SER A 86 0.68 -2.99 -9.56
CA SER A 86 -0.60 -3.29 -8.89
C SER A 86 -1.65 -3.78 -9.89
N VAL A 87 -1.85 -3.04 -11.00
CA VAL A 87 -2.83 -3.41 -12.03
C VAL A 87 -2.39 -4.62 -12.84
N PHE A 88 -1.08 -4.92 -12.90
CA PHE A 88 -0.57 -6.14 -13.53
C PHE A 88 -0.87 -7.39 -12.71
N LEU A 89 -0.71 -7.32 -11.38
CA LEU A 89 -0.93 -8.47 -10.50
C LEU A 89 -2.41 -8.78 -10.29
N MET A 90 -3.31 -7.80 -10.42
CA MET A 90 -4.71 -7.98 -10.06
C MET A 90 -5.47 -8.99 -10.94
N PRO A 91 -5.36 -8.98 -12.30
CA PRO A 91 -5.98 -10.00 -13.14
C PRO A 91 -5.49 -11.42 -12.81
N ILE A 92 -4.19 -11.55 -12.50
CA ILE A 92 -3.57 -12.82 -12.12
C ILE A 92 -4.18 -13.31 -10.79
N CYS A 93 -4.37 -12.42 -9.82
CA CYS A 93 -4.96 -12.73 -8.53
C CYS A 93 -6.43 -13.16 -8.65
N ILE A 94 -7.21 -12.48 -9.49
CA ILE A 94 -8.61 -12.86 -9.75
C ILE A 94 -8.68 -14.22 -10.46
N ALA A 95 -7.85 -14.44 -11.49
CA ALA A 95 -7.79 -15.70 -12.22
C ALA A 95 -7.33 -16.87 -11.33
N ALA A 96 -6.31 -16.68 -10.50
CA ALA A 96 -5.81 -17.70 -9.57
C ALA A 96 -6.85 -18.06 -8.49
N SER A 97 -7.82 -17.18 -8.23
CA SER A 97 -8.86 -17.40 -7.21
C SER A 97 -10.12 -18.07 -7.75
N TRP A 98 -10.15 -18.39 -9.05
CA TRP A 98 -11.38 -18.81 -9.74
C TRP A 98 -12.01 -20.06 -9.13
N GLU A 99 -11.20 -21.10 -8.93
CA GLU A 99 -11.59 -22.38 -8.33
C GLU A 99 -11.26 -22.45 -6.83
N ALA A 100 -10.26 -21.70 -6.38
CA ALA A 100 -9.83 -21.72 -4.98
C ALA A 100 -10.88 -21.14 -4.01
N ILE A 101 -11.75 -20.24 -4.49
CA ILE A 101 -12.77 -19.58 -3.68
C ILE A 101 -14.15 -20.09 -4.09
N GLU A 102 -14.78 -20.84 -3.18
CA GLU A 102 -16.12 -21.42 -3.41
C GLU A 102 -17.23 -20.71 -2.62
N LYS A 103 -16.88 -20.09 -1.50
CA LYS A 103 -17.84 -19.45 -0.57
C LYS A 103 -17.70 -17.94 -0.63
N ARG A 104 -18.84 -17.22 -0.61
CA ARG A 104 -18.88 -15.75 -0.62
C ARG A 104 -18.04 -15.14 -1.77
N VAL A 105 -18.14 -15.75 -2.95
CA VAL A 105 -17.37 -15.34 -4.13
C VAL A 105 -17.63 -13.87 -4.49
N PRO A 106 -18.89 -13.39 -4.52
CA PRO A 106 -19.19 -11.97 -4.73
C PRO A 106 -18.39 -11.03 -3.82
N GLU A 107 -18.39 -11.31 -2.51
CA GLU A 107 -17.73 -10.48 -1.52
C GLU A 107 -16.20 -10.57 -1.60
N TYR A 108 -15.65 -11.74 -1.97
CA TYR A 108 -14.21 -11.90 -2.21
C TYR A 108 -13.75 -11.05 -3.39
N MET A 109 -14.47 -11.13 -4.52
CA MET A 109 -14.15 -10.37 -5.72
C MET A 109 -14.27 -8.86 -5.47
N ALA A 110 -15.30 -8.45 -4.74
CA ALA A 110 -15.46 -7.06 -4.31
C ALA A 110 -14.31 -6.58 -3.40
N ALA A 111 -13.84 -7.42 -2.47
CA ALA A 111 -12.73 -7.07 -1.59
C ALA A 111 -11.40 -6.89 -2.36
N PHE A 112 -11.13 -7.72 -3.37
CA PHE A 112 -9.93 -7.56 -4.23
C PHE A 112 -9.99 -6.32 -5.11
N LEU A 113 -11.14 -6.01 -5.69
CA LEU A 113 -11.33 -4.78 -6.47
C LEU A 113 -11.24 -3.53 -5.58
N LEU A 114 -11.83 -3.57 -4.38
CA LEU A 114 -11.66 -2.51 -3.39
C LEU A 114 -10.18 -2.34 -3.01
N MET A 115 -9.46 -3.44 -2.81
CA MET A 115 -8.02 -3.41 -2.56
C MET A 115 -7.25 -2.74 -3.72
N GLU A 116 -7.55 -3.10 -4.97
CA GLU A 116 -6.94 -2.50 -6.15
C GLU A 116 -7.09 -0.98 -6.16
N ALA A 117 -8.32 -0.49 -5.96
CA ALA A 117 -8.62 0.93 -5.93
C ALA A 117 -7.81 1.67 -4.86
N LEU A 118 -7.76 1.11 -3.66
CA LEU A 118 -7.08 1.73 -2.51
C LEU A 118 -5.57 1.73 -2.70
N MET A 119 -4.97 0.66 -3.23
CA MET A 119 -3.54 0.60 -3.53
C MET A 119 -3.14 1.65 -4.58
N ILE A 120 -3.93 1.79 -5.65
CA ILE A 120 -3.71 2.84 -6.66
C ILE A 120 -3.81 4.22 -5.99
N GLY A 121 -4.82 4.43 -5.14
CA GLY A 121 -5.00 5.66 -4.38
C GLY A 121 -3.80 6.03 -3.52
N VAL A 122 -3.16 5.08 -2.83
CA VAL A 122 -1.95 5.32 -2.02
C VAL A 122 -0.82 5.90 -2.86
N PHE A 123 -0.56 5.33 -4.03
CA PHE A 123 0.55 5.76 -4.88
C PHE A 123 0.24 7.05 -5.64
N ALA A 124 -1.02 7.28 -5.98
CA ALA A 124 -1.47 8.45 -6.73
C ALA A 124 -1.73 9.69 -5.86
N ALA A 125 -1.94 9.54 -4.55
CA ALA A 125 -2.30 10.66 -3.68
C ALA A 125 -1.19 11.72 -3.57
N GLN A 126 -1.59 12.98 -3.74
CA GLN A 126 -0.78 14.19 -3.53
C GLN A 126 -1.27 15.06 -2.37
N ASP A 127 -2.33 14.66 -1.68
CA ASP A 127 -2.75 15.25 -0.41
C ASP A 127 -2.37 14.30 0.74
N LEU A 128 -1.81 14.85 1.82
CA LEU A 128 -1.29 14.11 2.96
C LEU A 128 -2.35 13.27 3.67
N PHE A 129 -3.56 13.82 3.85
CA PHE A 129 -4.67 13.09 4.48
C PHE A 129 -5.31 12.12 3.50
N LEU A 130 -5.33 12.44 2.20
CA LEU A 130 -5.83 11.51 1.19
C LEU A 130 -4.94 10.27 1.12
N PHE A 131 -3.62 10.46 1.15
CA PHE A 131 -2.65 9.37 1.27
C PHE A 131 -2.94 8.53 2.52
N TYR A 132 -3.11 9.16 3.69
CA TYR A 132 -3.40 8.46 4.94
C TYR A 132 -4.68 7.63 4.85
N ILE A 133 -5.75 8.20 4.31
CA ILE A 133 -7.04 7.52 4.13
C ILE A 133 -6.88 6.28 3.25
N PHE A 134 -6.24 6.40 2.08
CA PHE A 134 -6.02 5.23 1.22
C PHE A 134 -5.10 4.19 1.89
N PHE A 135 -4.06 4.66 2.58
CA PHE A 135 -3.07 3.81 3.21
C PHE A 135 -3.67 2.95 4.32
N GLU A 136 -4.54 3.53 5.15
CA GLU A 136 -5.23 2.83 6.22
C GLU A 136 -6.47 2.08 5.74
N ALA A 137 -7.26 2.65 4.84
CA ALA A 137 -8.41 1.97 4.26
C ALA A 137 -8.00 0.69 3.55
N GLY A 138 -6.82 0.66 2.92
CA GLY A 138 -6.24 -0.54 2.30
C GLY A 138 -6.06 -1.72 3.27
N LEU A 139 -6.02 -1.49 4.59
CA LEU A 139 -5.98 -2.56 5.58
C LEU A 139 -7.31 -3.30 5.69
N ILE A 140 -8.44 -2.63 5.43
CA ILE A 140 -9.79 -3.18 5.62
C ILE A 140 -10.04 -4.38 4.69
N PRO A 141 -9.84 -4.30 3.36
CA PRO A 141 -10.06 -5.45 2.51
C PRO A 141 -9.08 -6.58 2.81
N MET A 142 -7.81 -6.29 3.14
CA MET A 142 -6.84 -7.35 3.48
C MET A 142 -7.23 -8.07 4.76
N TYR A 143 -7.66 -7.33 5.78
CA TYR A 143 -8.18 -7.88 7.02
C TYR A 143 -9.34 -8.85 6.75
N LEU A 144 -10.29 -8.46 5.89
CA LEU A 144 -11.41 -9.31 5.50
C LEU A 144 -10.97 -10.53 4.67
N ILE A 145 -10.07 -10.34 3.70
CA ILE A 145 -9.52 -11.41 2.85
C ILE A 145 -8.88 -12.50 3.71
N ILE A 146 -8.05 -12.12 4.67
CA ILE A 146 -7.44 -13.06 5.61
C ILE A 146 -8.51 -13.64 6.54
N GLY A 147 -9.30 -12.82 7.22
CA GLY A 147 -10.21 -13.25 8.29
C GLY A 147 -11.34 -14.18 7.84
N ILE A 148 -11.87 -14.00 6.62
CA ILE A 148 -13.02 -14.77 6.10
C ILE A 148 -12.57 -15.95 5.23
N TRP A 149 -11.57 -15.76 4.36
CA TRP A 149 -11.13 -16.76 3.37
C TRP A 149 -9.77 -17.39 3.68
N GLY A 150 -9.13 -17.01 4.78
CA GLY A 150 -7.86 -17.60 5.20
C GLY A 150 -7.99 -19.00 5.79
N GLY A 151 -6.83 -19.53 6.21
CA GLY A 151 -6.66 -20.85 6.81
C GLY A 151 -7.13 -20.98 8.27
N ALA A 152 -6.65 -22.02 8.97
CA ALA A 152 -7.15 -22.39 10.31
C ALA A 152 -7.00 -21.27 11.36
N ASN A 153 -5.86 -20.57 11.38
CA ASN A 153 -5.55 -19.52 12.36
C ASN A 153 -5.83 -18.11 11.83
N ARG A 154 -6.71 -17.99 10.82
CA ARG A 154 -7.01 -16.72 10.13
C ARG A 154 -7.46 -15.58 11.03
N ILE A 155 -8.23 -15.87 12.09
CA ILE A 155 -8.75 -14.84 12.99
C ILE A 155 -7.58 -14.18 13.73
N TYR A 156 -6.72 -14.98 14.36
CA TYR A 156 -5.51 -14.47 15.02
C TYR A 156 -4.62 -13.69 14.06
N ALA A 157 -4.34 -14.23 12.87
CA ALA A 157 -3.47 -13.59 11.89
C ALA A 157 -4.05 -12.26 11.37
N SER A 158 -5.35 -12.20 11.09
CA SER A 158 -6.01 -10.96 10.64
C SER A 158 -6.00 -9.86 11.70
N TYR A 159 -6.30 -10.20 12.97
CA TYR A 159 -6.21 -9.22 14.07
C TYR A 159 -4.77 -8.76 14.32
N LYS A 160 -3.80 -9.68 14.31
CA LYS A 160 -2.39 -9.33 14.48
C LYS A 160 -1.92 -8.40 13.36
N PHE A 161 -2.20 -8.71 12.10
CA PHE A 161 -1.92 -7.85 10.95
C PHE A 161 -2.51 -6.45 11.13
N PHE A 162 -3.80 -6.37 11.44
CA PHE A 162 -4.51 -5.09 11.54
C PHE A 162 -4.00 -4.25 12.71
N LEU A 163 -3.85 -4.83 13.90
CA LEU A 163 -3.41 -4.09 15.09
C LEU A 163 -1.95 -3.64 15.00
N TYR A 164 -1.07 -4.46 14.45
CA TYR A 164 0.33 -4.07 14.24
C TYR A 164 0.40 -2.84 13.33
N THR A 165 -0.25 -2.92 12.17
CA THR A 165 -0.18 -1.88 11.14
C THR A 165 -0.88 -0.59 11.57
N LEU A 166 -2.03 -0.69 12.25
CA LEU A 166 -2.77 0.47 12.76
C LEU A 166 -2.01 1.21 13.87
N LEU A 167 -1.32 0.50 14.77
CA LEU A 167 -0.66 1.15 15.90
C LEU A 167 0.47 2.08 15.45
N GLY A 168 1.23 1.68 14.42
CA GLY A 168 2.23 2.54 13.81
C GLY A 168 1.62 3.73 13.07
N SER A 169 0.50 3.52 12.36
CA SER A 169 -0.12 4.55 11.54
C SER A 169 -0.77 5.67 12.35
N VAL A 170 -1.27 5.41 13.57
CA VAL A 170 -1.83 6.45 14.44
C VAL A 170 -0.77 7.49 14.82
N LEU A 171 0.47 7.08 15.07
CA LEU A 171 1.57 8.02 15.35
C LEU A 171 1.87 8.90 14.14
N MET A 172 1.88 8.31 12.94
CA MET A 172 2.04 9.05 11.69
C MET A 172 0.91 10.06 11.48
N LEU A 173 -0.34 9.74 11.82
CA LEU A 173 -1.46 10.69 11.73
C LEU A 173 -1.24 11.93 12.61
N ILE A 174 -0.75 11.74 13.84
CA ILE A 174 -0.45 12.86 14.75
C ILE A 174 0.61 13.77 14.13
N ALA A 175 1.68 13.20 13.57
CA ALA A 175 2.71 13.96 12.86
C ALA A 175 2.14 14.69 11.64
N MET A 176 1.29 14.04 10.84
CA MET A 176 0.64 14.65 9.67
C MET A 176 -0.23 15.85 10.03
N LEU A 177 -1.00 15.76 11.13
CA LEU A 177 -1.83 16.87 11.63
C LEU A 177 -0.96 18.06 12.04
N TRP A 178 0.14 17.80 12.74
CA TRP A 178 1.09 18.84 13.13
C TRP A 178 1.74 19.49 11.90
N MET A 179 2.23 18.69 10.96
CA MET A 179 2.84 19.19 9.71
C MET A 179 1.87 20.04 8.90
N ALA A 180 0.63 19.59 8.78
CA ALA A 180 -0.40 20.33 8.05
C ALA A 180 -0.75 21.66 8.73
N ASN A 181 -0.65 21.72 10.06
CA ASN A 181 -0.85 22.96 10.82
C ASN A 181 0.34 23.93 10.61
N GLU A 182 1.55 23.43 10.81
CA GLU A 182 2.82 24.16 10.70
C GLU A 182 3.04 24.74 9.29
N ALA A 183 2.97 23.89 8.26
CA ALA A 183 3.22 24.30 6.88
C ALA A 183 2.02 25.01 6.21
N GLY A 184 0.85 25.02 6.87
CA GLY A 184 -0.36 25.62 6.32
C GLY A 184 -0.98 24.88 5.12
N SER A 185 -0.45 23.71 4.75
CA SER A 185 -0.82 22.95 3.54
C SER A 185 -0.82 21.44 3.80
N THR A 186 -1.64 20.70 3.06
CA THR A 186 -1.63 19.23 3.01
C THR A 186 -1.06 18.70 1.69
N SER A 187 -0.70 19.58 0.76
CA SER A 187 -0.13 19.17 -0.52
C SER A 187 1.26 18.54 -0.33
N ILE A 188 1.40 17.27 -0.67
CA ILE A 188 2.66 16.54 -0.62
C ILE A 188 3.76 17.25 -1.43
N PRO A 189 3.54 17.70 -2.68
CA PRO A 189 4.51 18.52 -3.40
C PRO A 189 4.99 19.75 -2.61
N THR A 190 4.09 20.47 -1.93
CA THR A 190 4.45 21.62 -1.09
C THR A 190 5.23 21.21 0.16
N LEU A 191 4.79 20.15 0.85
CA LEU A 191 5.41 19.66 2.07
C LEU A 191 6.82 19.09 1.83
N MET A 192 7.06 18.49 0.65
CA MET A 192 8.40 18.04 0.23
C MET A 192 9.39 19.19 0.03
N ALA A 193 8.90 20.40 -0.21
CA ALA A 193 9.71 21.60 -0.37
C ALA A 193 9.69 22.50 0.87
N TYR A 194 9.01 22.08 1.95
CA TYR A 194 8.90 22.85 3.18
C TYR A 194 10.04 22.52 4.13
N ASP A 195 10.72 23.56 4.63
CA ASP A 195 11.81 23.42 5.60
C ASP A 195 11.24 23.26 7.02
N PHE A 196 10.94 22.01 7.40
CA PHE A 196 10.50 21.72 8.77
C PHE A 196 11.59 22.05 9.81
N PRO A 197 11.22 22.62 10.97
CA PRO A 197 12.15 22.90 12.06
C PRO A 197 12.99 21.67 12.44
N ALA A 198 14.31 21.85 12.56
CA ALA A 198 15.25 20.76 12.77
C ALA A 198 14.98 19.97 14.07
N ASP A 199 14.53 20.65 15.12
CA ASP A 199 14.12 20.08 16.40
C ASP A 199 12.86 19.21 16.29
N ALA A 200 11.96 19.54 15.36
CA ALA A 200 10.77 18.75 15.08
C ALA A 200 11.06 17.53 14.18
N GLN A 201 12.02 17.63 13.24
CA GLN A 201 12.28 16.59 12.24
C GLN A 201 12.53 15.21 12.86
N THR A 202 13.23 15.12 13.99
CA THR A 202 13.46 13.82 14.67
C THR A 202 12.15 13.16 15.10
N TRP A 203 11.22 13.92 15.68
CA TRP A 203 9.93 13.38 16.13
C TRP A 203 9.03 13.00 14.95
N LEU A 204 9.01 13.82 13.91
CA LEU A 204 8.27 13.53 12.68
C LEU A 204 8.83 12.28 11.99
N PHE A 205 10.15 12.19 11.87
CA PHE A 205 10.84 11.03 11.34
C PHE A 205 10.48 9.76 12.11
N LEU A 206 10.57 9.78 13.44
CA LEU A 206 10.24 8.61 14.27
C LEU A 206 8.76 8.20 14.16
N ALA A 207 7.84 9.15 14.05
CA ALA A 207 6.41 8.89 13.87
C ALA A 207 6.10 8.23 12.51
N PHE A 208 6.68 8.75 11.43
CA PHE A 208 6.56 8.14 10.10
C PHE A 208 7.28 6.80 10.02
N PHE A 209 8.48 6.70 10.63
CA PHE A 209 9.25 5.47 10.73
C PHE A 209 8.45 4.38 11.44
N ALA A 210 7.77 4.67 12.55
CA ALA A 210 6.95 3.69 13.26
C ALA A 210 5.83 3.09 12.38
N SER A 211 5.20 3.89 11.53
CA SER A 211 4.19 3.41 10.57
C SER A 211 4.82 2.58 9.44
N PHE A 212 5.84 3.13 8.78
CA PHE A 212 6.43 2.51 7.60
C PHE A 212 7.25 1.27 7.94
N ALA A 213 7.99 1.26 9.05
CA ALA A 213 8.76 0.12 9.52
C ALA A 213 7.89 -1.08 9.95
N VAL A 214 6.63 -0.86 10.30
CA VAL A 214 5.70 -1.99 10.52
C VAL A 214 5.23 -2.54 9.18
N LYS A 215 4.88 -1.67 8.22
CA LYS A 215 4.29 -2.09 6.94
C LYS A 215 5.33 -2.66 5.95
N MET A 216 6.50 -2.02 5.88
CA MET A 216 7.73 -2.60 5.36
C MET A 216 8.35 -3.34 6.54
N PRO A 217 8.24 -4.67 6.63
CA PRO A 217 8.40 -5.48 7.83
C PRO A 217 9.84 -5.43 8.39
N MET A 218 10.24 -4.34 9.02
CA MET A 218 11.60 -4.15 9.52
C MET A 218 11.80 -4.92 10.83
N TRP A 219 13.05 -5.22 11.16
CA TRP A 219 13.39 -5.68 12.51
C TRP A 219 13.15 -4.56 13.53
N PRO A 220 12.50 -4.81 14.70
CA PRO A 220 11.97 -6.09 15.20
C PRO A 220 10.46 -6.32 14.92
N VAL A 221 9.80 -5.45 14.16
CA VAL A 221 8.33 -5.38 13.99
C VAL A 221 7.80 -6.14 12.75
N HIS A 222 8.43 -7.26 12.39
CA HIS A 222 8.11 -8.04 11.18
C HIS A 222 7.22 -9.27 11.44
N THR A 223 6.99 -9.63 12.70
CA THR A 223 6.40 -10.94 13.07
C THR A 223 4.93 -11.12 12.69
N TRP A 224 4.23 -10.06 12.30
CA TRP A 224 2.87 -10.15 11.77
C TRP A 224 2.85 -10.75 10.36
N LEU A 225 3.92 -10.54 9.58
CA LEU A 225 3.95 -10.88 8.16
C LEU A 225 3.95 -12.40 7.91
N PRO A 226 4.79 -13.22 8.56
CA PRO A 226 4.74 -14.67 8.39
C PRO A 226 3.37 -15.26 8.73
N ASP A 227 2.75 -14.81 9.82
CA ASP A 227 1.43 -15.29 10.21
C ASP A 227 0.35 -14.89 9.19
N ALA A 228 0.40 -13.65 8.68
CA ALA A 228 -0.51 -13.18 7.65
C ALA A 228 -0.35 -13.98 6.34
N HIS A 229 0.87 -14.22 5.88
CA HIS A 229 1.12 -14.95 4.63
C HIS A 229 0.69 -16.41 4.68
N VAL A 230 0.94 -17.10 5.79
CA VAL A 230 0.54 -18.51 5.93
C VAL A 230 -0.98 -18.63 5.85
N GLN A 231 -1.67 -17.74 6.56
CA GLN A 231 -3.12 -17.81 6.67
C GLN A 231 -3.85 -17.21 5.47
N ALA A 232 -3.26 -16.26 4.74
CA ALA A 232 -3.91 -15.67 3.58
C ALA A 232 -4.16 -16.71 2.46
N PRO A 233 -5.26 -16.55 1.70
CA PRO A 233 -5.46 -17.29 0.46
C PRO A 233 -4.34 -16.94 -0.54
N THR A 234 -4.08 -17.79 -1.53
CA THR A 234 -2.93 -17.65 -2.45
C THR A 234 -2.85 -16.27 -3.08
N ALA A 235 -3.93 -15.77 -3.68
CA ALA A 235 -3.99 -14.43 -4.24
C ALA A 235 -3.81 -13.31 -3.20
N GLY A 236 -4.27 -13.54 -1.96
CA GLY A 236 -4.07 -12.61 -0.86
C GLY A 236 -2.59 -12.47 -0.51
N SER A 237 -1.85 -13.58 -0.48
CA SER A 237 -0.39 -13.58 -0.30
C SER A 237 0.35 -12.92 -1.45
N VAL A 238 -0.11 -13.07 -2.70
CA VAL A 238 0.49 -12.38 -3.86
C VAL A 238 0.35 -10.86 -3.71
N ILE A 239 -0.83 -10.34 -3.38
CA ILE A 239 -1.01 -8.89 -3.21
C ILE A 239 -0.30 -8.37 -1.95
N LEU A 240 -0.31 -9.16 -0.86
CA LEU A 240 0.43 -8.83 0.35
C LEU A 240 1.91 -8.63 0.02
N ALA A 241 2.59 -9.66 -0.49
CA ALA A 241 4.02 -9.62 -0.84
C ALA A 241 4.32 -8.62 -1.96
N GLY A 242 3.49 -8.61 -3.00
CA GLY A 242 3.73 -7.90 -4.25
C GLY A 242 3.60 -6.39 -4.13
N VAL A 243 2.60 -5.89 -3.39
CA VAL A 243 2.26 -4.46 -3.38
C VAL A 243 2.20 -3.89 -1.97
N LEU A 244 1.54 -4.56 -1.01
CA LEU A 244 1.31 -3.97 0.33
C LEU A 244 2.61 -3.64 1.06
N LEU A 245 3.65 -4.48 0.98
CA LEU A 245 4.96 -4.18 1.58
C LEU A 245 5.66 -3.00 0.88
N LYS A 246 5.42 -2.81 -0.43
CA LYS A 246 6.05 -1.72 -1.20
C LYS A 246 5.50 -0.36 -0.78
N MET A 247 4.29 -0.31 -0.24
CA MET A 247 3.73 0.94 0.31
C MET A 247 4.55 1.50 1.48
N GLY A 248 5.15 0.64 2.31
CA GLY A 248 6.04 1.09 3.39
C GLY A 248 7.33 1.72 2.86
N GLY A 249 7.98 1.05 1.90
CA GLY A 249 9.18 1.58 1.23
C GLY A 249 8.90 2.85 0.44
N TYR A 250 7.77 2.89 -0.28
CA TYR A 250 7.27 4.10 -0.93
C TYR A 250 7.11 5.24 0.07
N GLY A 251 6.57 4.95 1.26
CA GLY A 251 6.45 5.90 2.36
C GLY A 251 7.78 6.52 2.77
N PHE A 252 8.81 5.70 3.01
CA PHE A 252 10.15 6.19 3.36
C PHE A 252 10.73 7.11 2.29
N VAL A 253 10.64 6.71 1.02
CA VAL A 253 11.21 7.48 -0.10
C VAL A 253 10.42 8.77 -0.34
N ARG A 254 9.09 8.74 -0.22
CA ARG A 254 8.22 9.89 -0.50
C ARG A 254 8.18 10.91 0.62
N PHE A 255 8.16 10.47 1.88
CA PHE A 255 7.94 11.35 3.02
C PHE A 255 9.22 11.55 3.82
N SER A 256 9.85 10.48 4.31
CA SER A 256 10.96 10.60 5.27
C SER A 256 12.18 11.32 4.67
N LEU A 257 12.68 10.87 3.51
CA LEU A 257 13.88 11.42 2.91
C LEU A 257 13.75 12.90 2.50
N PRO A 258 12.71 13.33 1.76
CA PRO A 258 12.61 14.73 1.33
C PRO A 258 12.08 15.66 2.42
N MET A 259 11.16 15.22 3.30
CA MET A 259 10.54 16.12 4.29
C MET A 259 11.37 16.23 5.57
N PHE A 260 12.16 15.21 5.93
CA PHE A 260 12.99 15.20 7.15
C PHE A 260 14.46 14.88 6.84
N PRO A 261 15.15 15.68 6.00
CA PRO A 261 16.49 15.35 5.52
C PRO A 261 17.55 15.30 6.64
N ILE A 262 17.45 16.17 7.65
CA ILE A 262 18.40 16.22 8.78
C ILE A 262 18.25 14.95 9.62
N ALA A 263 17.03 14.66 10.05
CA ALA A 263 16.75 13.45 10.83
C ALA A 263 17.05 12.18 10.05
N SER A 264 16.75 12.13 8.75
CA SER A 264 17.07 10.98 7.89
C SER A 264 18.57 10.70 7.83
N ALA A 265 19.40 11.74 7.75
CA ALA A 265 20.86 11.60 7.78
C ALA A 265 21.38 11.16 9.16
N GLU A 266 20.87 11.76 10.24
CA GLU A 266 21.25 11.43 11.62
C GLU A 266 20.88 10.00 12.02
N TRP A 267 19.71 9.52 11.60
CA TRP A 267 19.18 8.20 11.96
C TRP A 267 19.49 7.11 10.92
N MET A 268 20.24 7.43 9.87
CA MET A 268 20.64 6.47 8.83
C MET A 268 21.30 5.21 9.42
N TRP A 269 22.17 5.36 10.42
CA TRP A 269 22.84 4.23 11.05
C TRP A 269 21.86 3.26 11.73
N LEU A 270 20.74 3.75 12.27
CA LEU A 270 19.71 2.93 12.89
C LEU A 270 18.98 2.10 11.84
N ILE A 271 18.56 2.73 10.73
CA ILE A 271 17.89 2.02 9.62
C ILE A 271 18.82 0.93 9.07
N MET A 272 20.07 1.28 8.76
CA MET A 272 21.05 0.33 8.25
C MET A 272 21.31 -0.81 9.24
N GLY A 273 21.42 -0.51 10.54
CA GLY A 273 21.59 -1.51 11.60
C GLY A 273 20.42 -2.49 11.66
N LEU A 274 19.18 -1.97 11.68
CA LEU A 274 17.97 -2.80 11.70
C LEU A 274 17.80 -3.61 10.42
N SER A 275 18.10 -3.05 9.25
CA SER A 275 18.09 -3.77 7.97
C SER A 275 19.11 -4.90 7.94
N MET A 276 20.35 -4.66 8.37
CA MET A 276 21.37 -5.72 8.46
C MET A 276 20.94 -6.86 9.37
N ILE A 277 20.37 -6.55 10.54
CA ILE A 277 19.83 -7.57 11.45
C ILE A 277 18.67 -8.31 10.78
N ALA A 278 17.75 -7.60 10.13
CA ALA A 278 16.62 -8.22 9.43
C ALA A 278 17.09 -9.20 8.36
N VAL A 279 18.02 -8.80 7.47
CA VAL A 279 18.57 -9.65 6.42
C VAL A 279 19.17 -10.93 7.00
N ILE A 280 20.04 -10.81 8.00
CA ILE A 280 20.73 -11.98 8.58
C ILE A 280 19.75 -12.86 9.36
N ALA A 281 19.02 -12.27 10.32
CA ALA A 281 18.17 -13.03 11.24
C ALA A 281 17.01 -13.70 10.50
N THR A 282 16.32 -13.00 9.59
CA THR A 282 15.19 -13.59 8.88
C THR A 282 15.62 -14.61 7.84
N SER A 283 16.80 -14.47 7.22
CA SER A 283 17.37 -15.51 6.36
C SER A 283 17.70 -16.78 7.14
N LEU A 284 18.29 -16.67 8.34
CA LEU A 284 18.56 -17.83 9.20
C LEU A 284 17.25 -18.49 9.68
N ILE A 285 16.24 -17.69 10.02
CA ILE A 285 14.92 -18.21 10.39
C ILE A 285 14.25 -18.91 9.20
N ALA A 286 14.38 -18.39 7.98
CA ALA A 286 13.83 -18.99 6.76
C ALA A 286 14.42 -20.39 6.50
N LEU A 287 15.72 -20.60 6.75
CA LEU A 287 16.39 -21.89 6.56
C LEU A 287 15.83 -23.02 7.42
N VAL A 288 15.27 -22.69 8.60
CA VAL A 288 14.71 -23.67 9.53
C VAL A 288 13.19 -23.79 9.44
N GLN A 289 12.53 -23.09 8.49
CA GLN A 289 11.09 -23.21 8.31
C GLN A 289 10.72 -24.48 7.54
N GLU A 290 9.81 -25.27 8.12
CA GLU A 290 9.21 -26.43 7.44
C GLU A 290 8.01 -26.02 6.54
N ASP A 291 7.35 -24.90 6.86
CA ASP A 291 6.22 -24.39 6.10
C ASP A 291 6.69 -23.49 4.93
N MET A 292 6.33 -23.89 3.71
CA MET A 292 6.75 -23.18 2.49
C MET A 292 6.26 -21.72 2.44
N LYS A 293 5.04 -21.42 2.95
CA LYS A 293 4.54 -20.05 2.99
C LYS A 293 5.30 -19.21 4.01
N LYS A 294 5.68 -19.77 5.16
CA LYS A 294 6.55 -19.09 6.15
C LYS A 294 7.92 -18.81 5.56
N LEU A 295 8.52 -19.78 4.87
CA LEU A 295 9.82 -19.63 4.23
C LEU A 295 9.81 -18.44 3.26
N ILE A 296 8.83 -18.39 2.36
CA ILE A 296 8.68 -17.28 1.39
C ILE A 296 8.42 -15.95 2.10
N ALA A 297 7.64 -15.95 3.19
CA ALA A 297 7.38 -14.75 3.97
C ALA A 297 8.65 -14.18 4.62
N TYR A 298 9.47 -15.03 5.26
CA TYR A 298 10.73 -14.58 5.86
C TYR A 298 11.75 -14.14 4.80
N SER A 299 11.82 -14.84 3.66
CA SER A 299 12.61 -14.38 2.51
C SER A 299 12.15 -13.00 2.02
N SER A 300 10.85 -12.74 2.01
CA SER A 300 10.30 -11.42 1.65
C SER A 300 10.72 -10.32 2.64
N VAL A 301 10.84 -10.64 3.94
CA VAL A 301 11.38 -9.70 4.93
C VAL A 301 12.83 -9.35 4.59
N ALA A 302 13.66 -10.34 4.34
CA ALA A 302 15.08 -10.13 4.00
C ALA A 302 15.27 -9.32 2.72
N HIS A 303 14.45 -9.52 1.68
CA HIS A 303 14.53 -8.75 0.43
C HIS A 303 14.00 -7.32 0.54
N MET A 304 13.09 -7.07 1.49
CA MET A 304 12.57 -5.73 1.72
C MET A 304 13.53 -4.90 2.57
N ALA A 305 14.25 -5.51 3.52
CA ALA A 305 15.20 -4.85 4.41
C ALA A 305 16.42 -4.28 3.68
#